data_AF-A0A3D2WZ46-F1
#
_entry.id   AF-A0A3D2WZ46-F1
#
_cell.length_a   1.000
_cell.length_b   1.000
_cell.length_c   1.000
_cell.angle_alpha   90.00
_cell.angle_beta   90.00
_cell.angle_gamma   90.00
#
_symmetry.space_group_name_H-M   'P 1'
#
loop_
_entity.id
_entity.type
_entity.pdbx_description
1 polymer ?
#
loop_
_entity_poly.entity_id
_entity_poly.type
_entity_poly.pdbx_seq_one_letter_code
_entity_poly.pdbx_strand_id
1 'polypeptide(L)'
;MPDIIPQIKTAIFLMVAGLLLASIVTVFILISFTDFDEMTVAQIGLLIGELFLPVPIIIWARRSRTDLKQFFRLNPVSRSSLFAALPLALGLTILTDEMDRIAQLILPVPHDFSKIKERI
;
A
#
# COMPACT_ATOMS: atom_id res chain seq x y z
N MET A 1 12.72 22.54 19.54
CA MET A 1 11.92 21.33 19.28
C MET A 1 12.87 20.34 18.64
N PRO A 2 13.13 19.15 19.20
CA PRO A 2 14.08 18.23 18.57
C PRO A 2 13.51 17.80 17.22
N ASP A 3 14.32 17.89 16.16
CA ASP A 3 13.94 17.48 14.81
C ASP A 3 13.57 16.00 14.80
N ILE A 4 12.28 15.74 14.63
CA ILE A 4 11.68 14.40 14.58
C ILE A 4 11.82 13.82 13.15
N ILE A 5 12.94 14.10 12.49
CA ILE A 5 13.20 13.64 11.13
C ILE A 5 14.21 12.49 11.25
N PRO A 6 13.84 11.24 10.90
CA PRO A 6 14.80 10.15 10.88
C PRO A 6 15.92 10.51 9.91
N GLN A 7 17.16 10.22 10.31
CA GLN A 7 18.29 10.31 9.39
C GLN A 7 18.00 9.48 8.14
N ILE A 8 18.51 9.91 6.98
CA ILE A 8 18.26 9.25 5.69
C ILE A 8 18.53 7.74 5.76
N LYS A 9 19.61 7.33 6.43
CA LYS A 9 19.95 5.91 6.64
C LYS A 9 18.85 5.14 7.38
N THR A 10 18.30 5.74 8.44
CA THR A 10 17.21 5.18 9.22
C THR A 10 15.91 5.13 8.41
N ALA A 11 15.61 6.18 7.65
CA ALA A 11 14.42 6.21 6.80
C ALA A 11 14.45 5.09 5.74
N ILE A 12 15.59 4.92 5.06
CA ILE A 12 15.79 3.84 4.08
C ILE A 12 15.66 2.47 4.75
N PHE A 13 16.29 2.29 5.92
CA PHE A 13 16.18 1.03 6.66
C PHE A 13 14.73 0.70 7.02
N LEU A 14 13.96 1.67 7.52
CA LEU A 14 12.55 1.48 7.87
C LEU A 14 11.68 1.17 6.65
N MET A 15 11.95 1.83 5.51
CA MET A 15 11.26 1.57 4.24
C MET A 15 11.50 0.13 3.77
N VAL A 16 12.76 -0.32 3.74
CA VAL A 16 13.11 -1.69 3.34
C VAL A 16 12.53 -2.71 4.33
N ALA A 17 12.61 -2.46 5.63
CA ALA A 17 12.01 -3.32 6.65
C ALA A 17 10.48 -3.43 6.49
N GLY A 18 9.80 -2.33 6.14
CA GLY A 18 8.37 -2.31 5.87
C GLY A 18 7.99 -3.15 4.65
N LEU A 19 8.73 -2.99 3.55
CA LEU A 19 8.54 -3.78 2.33
C LEU A 19 8.76 -5.28 2.54
N LEU A 20 9.79 -5.65 3.31
CA LEU A 20 10.06 -7.03 3.66
C LEU A 20 8.96 -7.61 4.55
N LEU A 21 8.50 -6.85 5.55
CA LEU A 21 7.42 -7.29 6.44
C LEU A 21 6.12 -7.50 5.66
N ALA A 22 5.74 -6.55 4.79
CA ALA A 22 4.57 -6.66 3.94
C ALA A 22 4.63 -7.92 3.06
N SER A 23 5.77 -8.15 2.40
CA SER A 23 6.00 -9.34 1.57
C SER A 23 5.88 -10.64 2.36
N ILE A 24 6.47 -10.71 3.55
CA ILE A 24 6.39 -11.90 4.43
C ILE A 24 4.94 -12.16 4.83
N VAL A 25 4.19 -11.13 5.20
CA VAL A 25 2.77 -11.27 5.58
C VAL A 25 1.94 -11.77 4.40
N THR A 26 2.14 -11.20 3.21
CA THR A 26 1.45 -11.66 2.00
C THR A 26 1.73 -13.13 1.70
N VAL A 27 3.00 -13.54 1.72
CA VAL A 27 3.39 -14.94 1.49
C VAL A 27 2.81 -15.85 2.56
N PHE A 28 2.84 -15.41 3.82
CA PHE A 28 2.26 -16.17 4.93
C PHE A 28 0.76 -16.41 4.75
N ILE A 29 0.01 -15.41 4.27
CA ILE A 29 -1.43 -15.56 3.97
C ILE A 29 -1.63 -16.54 2.82
N LEU A 30 -0.85 -16.40 1.73
CA LEU A 30 -0.95 -17.30 0.58
C LEU A 30 -0.76 -18.77 0.96
N ILE A 31 0.26 -19.08 1.77
CA ILE A 31 0.53 -20.47 2.17
C ILE A 31 -0.46 -21.01 3.22
N SER A 32 -1.13 -20.12 3.97
CA SER A 32 -2.06 -20.51 5.03
C SER A 32 -3.46 -20.79 4.49
N PHE A 33 -3.82 -20.22 3.33
CA PHE A 33 -5.15 -20.29 2.73
C PHE A 33 -5.14 -20.96 1.35
N THR A 34 -4.42 -22.07 1.23
CA THR A 34 -4.25 -22.83 -0.01
C THR A 34 -5.54 -23.48 -0.53
N ASP A 35 -6.55 -23.68 0.33
CA ASP A 35 -7.83 -24.30 -0.04
C ASP A 35 -8.82 -23.32 -0.72
N PHE A 36 -8.49 -22.02 -0.76
CA PHE A 36 -9.32 -20.98 -1.36
C PHE A 36 -8.83 -20.61 -2.76
N ASP A 37 -9.63 -19.83 -3.50
CA ASP A 37 -9.26 -19.30 -4.81
C ASP A 37 -7.95 -18.50 -4.73
N GLU A 38 -6.92 -18.98 -5.44
CA GLU A 38 -5.54 -18.45 -5.36
C GLU A 38 -5.49 -16.95 -5.68
N MET A 39 -6.29 -16.48 -6.66
CA MET A 39 -6.30 -15.08 -7.07
C MET A 39 -6.92 -14.19 -5.99
N THR A 40 -8.05 -14.59 -5.43
CA THR A 40 -8.70 -13.86 -4.34
C THR A 40 -7.82 -13.81 -3.09
N VAL A 41 -7.17 -14.93 -2.73
CA VAL A 41 -6.25 -14.99 -1.59
C VAL A 41 -5.02 -14.11 -1.84
N ALA A 42 -4.48 -14.08 -3.06
CA ALA A 42 -3.37 -13.20 -3.41
C ALA A 42 -3.74 -11.72 -3.28
N GLN A 43 -4.90 -11.32 -3.79
CA GLN A 43 -5.38 -9.93 -3.71
C GLN A 43 -5.61 -9.48 -2.27
N ILE A 44 -6.31 -10.30 -1.48
CA ILE A 44 -6.56 -10.01 -0.07
C ILE A 44 -5.24 -10.05 0.73
N GLY A 45 -4.36 -11.01 0.43
CA GLY A 45 -3.05 -11.14 1.05
C GLY A 45 -2.18 -9.91 0.81
N LEU A 46 -2.15 -9.39 -0.42
CA LEU A 46 -1.45 -8.15 -0.78
C LEU A 46 -2.04 -6.95 -0.03
N LEU A 47 -3.36 -6.80 -0.03
CA LEU A 47 -4.05 -5.72 0.69
C LEU A 47 -3.71 -5.75 2.19
N ILE A 48 -3.75 -6.93 2.82
CA ILE A 48 -3.41 -7.08 4.23
C ILE A 48 -1.91 -6.83 4.44
N GLY A 49 -1.03 -7.34 3.59
CA GLY A 49 0.41 -7.12 3.67
C GLY A 49 0.79 -5.64 3.64
N GLU A 50 0.16 -4.84 2.78
CA GLU A 50 0.37 -3.40 2.71
C GLU A 50 -0.01 -2.66 4.00
N LEU A 51 -1.02 -3.14 4.74
CA LEU A 51 -1.36 -2.59 6.05
C LEU A 51 -0.22 -2.75 7.08
N PHE A 52 0.69 -3.71 6.87
CA PHE A 52 1.85 -3.92 7.73
C PHE A 52 3.07 -3.08 7.33
N LEU A 53 3.07 -2.43 6.16
CA LEU A 53 4.16 -1.55 5.72
C LEU A 53 4.51 -0.45 6.74
N PRO A 54 3.55 0.28 7.37
CA PRO A 54 3.89 1.30 8.37
C PRO A 54 4.34 0.74 9.73
N VAL A 55 4.25 -0.57 9.98
CA VAL A 55 4.53 -1.17 11.30
C VAL A 55 5.95 -0.89 11.80
N PRO A 56 7.03 -1.10 11.00
CA PRO A 56 8.39 -0.79 11.46
C PRO A 56 8.58 0.69 11.80
N ILE A 57 7.92 1.59 11.06
CA ILE A 57 7.95 3.03 11.29
C ILE A 57 7.26 3.36 12.63
N ILE A 58 6.09 2.77 12.89
CA ILE A 58 5.35 2.97 14.14
C ILE A 58 6.16 2.44 15.34
N ILE A 59 6.77 1.26 15.21
CA ILE A 59 7.62 0.67 16.26
C ILE A 59 8.82 1.57 16.55
N TRP A 60 9.50 2.05 15.50
CA TRP A 60 10.63 2.96 15.65
C TRP A 60 10.22 4.28 16.32
N ALA A 61 9.12 4.90 15.88
CA ALA A 61 8.65 6.16 16.44
C ALA A 61 8.23 6.01 17.92
N ARG A 62 7.60 4.88 18.31
CA ARG A 62 7.31 4.58 19.72
C ARG A 62 8.58 4.39 20.55
N ARG A 63 9.58 3.66 20.04
CA ARG A 63 10.87 3.48 20.74
C ARG A 63 11.62 4.79 20.91
N SER A 64 11.54 5.68 19.94
CA SER A 64 12.11 7.04 19.98
C SER A 64 11.30 8.01 20.86
N ARG A 65 10.30 7.53 21.63
CA ARG A 65 9.39 8.34 22.46
C ARG A 65 8.75 9.52 21.72
N THR A 66 8.54 9.33 20.42
CA THR A 66 7.96 10.35 19.56
C THR A 66 6.44 10.25 19.59
N ASP A 67 5.75 11.38 19.72
CA ASP A 67 4.29 11.41 19.54
C ASP A 67 3.94 11.08 18.08
N LEU A 68 3.27 9.95 17.88
CA LEU A 68 2.84 9.49 16.56
C LEU A 68 1.93 10.50 15.87
N LYS A 69 1.08 11.23 16.61
CA LYS A 69 0.21 12.26 16.01
C LYS A 69 1.03 13.41 15.45
N GLN A 70 2.05 13.84 16.19
CA GLN A 70 2.95 14.90 15.75
C GLN A 70 3.86 14.44 14.60
N PHE A 71 4.35 13.19 14.66
CA PHE A 71 5.21 12.60 13.64
C PHE A 71 4.50 12.42 12.30
N PHE A 72 3.32 11.79 12.31
CA PHE A 72 2.50 11.61 11.11
C PHE A 72 1.69 12.86 10.74
N ARG A 73 1.80 13.94 11.52
CA ARG A 73 1.05 15.19 11.36
C ARG A 73 -0.45 14.95 11.19
N LEU A 74 -0.99 14.02 11.98
CA LEU A 74 -2.41 13.63 11.95
C LEU A 74 -3.27 14.73 12.56
N ASN A 75 -3.57 15.74 11.75
CA ASN A 75 -4.46 16.83 12.09
C ASN A 75 -5.88 16.52 11.62
N PRO A 76 -6.92 16.83 12.43
CA PRO A 76 -8.29 16.70 12.00
C PRO A 76 -8.55 17.64 10.82
N VAL A 77 -9.07 17.09 9.73
CA VAL A 77 -9.48 17.84 8.54
C VAL A 77 -10.94 18.25 8.64
N SER A 78 -11.26 19.40 8.03
CA SER A 78 -12.65 19.89 8.00
C SER A 78 -13.55 18.94 7.22
N ARG A 79 -14.83 18.83 7.62
CA ARG A 79 -15.82 18.02 6.88
C ARG A 79 -15.94 18.48 5.42
N SER A 80 -15.83 19.78 5.16
CA SER A 80 -15.83 20.34 3.81
C SER A 80 -14.67 19.80 2.97
N SER A 81 -13.46 19.70 3.54
CA SER A 81 -12.30 19.12 2.86
C SER A 81 -12.50 17.64 2.57
N LEU A 82 -13.10 16.89 3.50
CA LEU A 82 -13.42 15.48 3.31
C LEU A 82 -14.41 15.28 2.14
N PHE A 83 -15.50 16.05 2.11
CA PHE A 83 -16.49 15.97 1.04
C PHE A 83 -15.95 16.43 -0.31
N ALA A 84 -15.04 17.41 -0.35
CA ALA A 84 -14.37 17.83 -1.57
C ALA A 84 -13.36 16.79 -2.09
N ALA A 85 -12.72 16.03 -1.18
CA ALA A 85 -11.78 14.99 -1.55
C ALA A 85 -12.45 13.78 -2.20
N LEU A 86 -13.72 13.48 -1.88
CA LEU A 86 -14.45 12.34 -2.46
C LEU A 86 -14.58 12.39 -3.99
N PRO A 87 -15.14 13.45 -4.62
CA PRO A 87 -15.24 13.53 -6.07
C PRO A 87 -13.87 13.62 -6.73
N LEU A 88 -12.88 14.23 -6.07
CA LEU A 88 -11.49 14.23 -6.55
C LEU A 88 -10.90 12.82 -6.58
N ALA A 89 -11.07 12.04 -5.52
CA ALA A 89 -10.61 10.67 -5.45
C ALA A 89 -11.27 9.81 -6.53
N LEU A 90 -12.60 9.91 -6.67
CA LEU A 90 -13.33 9.19 -7.71
C LEU A 90 -12.86 9.57 -9.12
N GLY A 91 -12.72 10.86 -9.41
CA GLY A 91 -12.23 11.34 -10.70
C GLY A 91 -10.82 10.86 -11.00
N LEU A 92 -9.93 10.89 -10.00
CA LEU A 92 -8.56 10.42 -10.15
C LEU A 92 -8.48 8.91 -10.33
N THR A 93 -9.31 8.13 -9.63
CA THR A 93 -9.39 6.67 -9.81
C THR A 93 -9.81 6.31 -11.22
N ILE A 94 -10.88 6.94 -11.75
CA ILE A 94 -11.34 6.70 -13.12
C ILE A 94 -10.25 7.09 -14.12
N LEU A 95 -9.64 8.26 -13.95
CA LEU A 95 -8.57 8.72 -14.83
C LEU A 95 -7.39 7.74 -14.83
N THR A 96 -7.01 7.22 -13.67
CA THR A 96 -5.91 6.26 -13.53
C THR A 96 -6.23 4.94 -14.22
N ASP A 97 -7.47 4.45 -14.11
CA ASP A 97 -7.91 3.21 -14.79
C ASP A 97 -7.88 3.37 -16.32
N GLU A 98 -8.33 4.51 -16.84
CA GLU A 98 -8.25 4.80 -18.27
C GLU A 98 -6.81 4.99 -18.75
N MET A 99 -5.95 5.61 -17.93
CA MET A 99 -4.53 5.71 -18.24
C MET A 99 -3.86 4.34 -18.30
N ASP A 100 -4.21 3.41 -17.40
CA ASP A 100 -3.70 2.05 -17.42
C ASP A 100 -4.17 1.31 -18.68
N ARG A 101 -5.44 1.46 -19.06
CA ARG A 101 -5.96 0.92 -20.32
C ARG A 101 -5.19 1.46 -21.54
N ILE A 102 -4.91 2.76 -21.58
CA ILE A 102 -4.10 3.36 -22.65
C ILE A 102 -2.67 2.80 -22.64
N ALA A 103 -2.06 2.64 -21.47
CA ALA A 103 -0.73 2.06 -21.33
C ALA A 103 -0.68 0.61 -21.87
N GLN A 104 -1.71 -0.19 -21.57
CA GLN A 104 -1.86 -1.56 -22.07
C GLN A 104 -2.04 -1.63 -23.60
N LEU A 105 -2.59 -0.59 -24.25
CA LEU A 105 -2.66 -0.53 -25.71
C LEU A 105 -1.29 -0.28 -26.36
N ILE A 106 -0.42 0.48 -25.69
CA ILE A 106 0.93 0.82 -26.20
C ILE A 106 1.92 -0.32 -25.91
N LEU A 107 1.84 -0.92 -24.72
CA LEU A 107 2.66 -2.05 -24.29
C LEU A 107 1.74 -3.23 -23.94
N PRO A 108 1.22 -3.95 -24.94
CA PRO A 108 0.35 -5.09 -24.68
C PRO A 108 1.12 -6.16 -23.93
N VAL A 109 0.51 -6.64 -22.84
CA VAL A 109 1.05 -7.76 -22.06
C VAL A 109 1.12 -8.99 -22.97
N PRO A 110 2.24 -9.73 -23.01
CA PRO A 110 2.37 -10.93 -23.83
C PRO A 110 1.25 -11.93 -23.55
N HIS A 111 0.72 -12.57 -24.61
CA HIS A 111 -0.42 -13.50 -24.56
C HIS A 111 -0.26 -14.68 -23.59
N ASP A 112 0.96 -15.01 -23.14
CA ASP A 112 1.16 -16.06 -22.13
C ASP A 112 0.55 -15.70 -20.76
N PHE A 113 0.41 -14.40 -20.46
CA PHE A 113 -0.27 -13.92 -19.25
C PHE A 113 -1.76 -13.67 -19.46
N SER A 114 -2.28 -13.67 -20.70
CA SER A 114 -3.71 -13.42 -20.96
C SER A 114 -4.59 -14.62 -20.59
N LYS A 115 -4.02 -15.83 -20.47
CA LYS A 115 -4.73 -17.04 -20.02
C LYS A 115 -5.20 -17.00 -18.56
N ILE A 116 -4.64 -16.09 -17.75
CA ILE A 116 -5.09 -15.85 -16.37
C ILE A 116 -6.37 -15.01 -16.34
N LYS A 117 -6.62 -14.20 -17.38
CA LYS A 117 -7.79 -13.30 -17.47
C LYS A 117 -9.03 -13.96 -18.08
N GLU A 118 -8.85 -15.02 -18.88
CA GLU A 118 -9.91 -15.66 -19.67
C GLU A 118 -10.56 -16.89 -19.01
N ARG A 119 -10.16 -17.22 -17.78
CA ARG A 119 -10.72 -18.32 -16.97
C ARG A 119 -11.49 -17.85 -15.74
N ILE A 120 -11.94 -16.59 -15.76
CA ILE A 120 -12.96 -16.02 -14.87
C ILE A 120 -14.33 -16.44 -15.41
#